data_AF-A0A6J6MZQ9-F1
#
_entry.id   AF-A0A6J6MZQ9-F1
#
_cell.length_a   1.000
_cell.length_b   1.000
_cell.length_c   1.000
_cell.angle_alpha   90.00
_cell.angle_beta   90.00
_cell.angle_gamma   90.00
#
_symmetry.space_group_name_H-M   'P 1'
#
loop_
_entity.id
_entity.type
_entity.pdbx_description
1 polymer ?
#
loop_
_entity_poly.entity_id
_entity_poly.type
_entity_poly.pdbx_seq_one_letter_code
_entity_poly.pdbx_strand_id
1 'polypeptide(L)'
;MSKKYSILFGLVFGSIFFSATAAFAEDSKETCFSKGYLCVFPYAYMGEDPYDVDRHNKPSPYNQTKHSCTSFVAWMLATFKPWMPEISTFDGAYKWDNDAVSRVGASLVTVPTVGDIAQWEKFNPTDEDDMGHVAYVTSVNKTLTGVVKSIELMDDNGGRWETTKKIMYPGSPIGKMGWPDHFIRFPDSLGVSSGGGGFIDRVPASVAIDYLESQG
;
A
#
# COMPACT_ATOMS: atom_id res chain seq x y z
N MET A 1 -42.50 49.61 -43.17
CA MET A 1 -41.34 48.74 -43.50
C MET A 1 -40.77 48.19 -42.19
N SER A 2 -41.18 46.98 -41.79
CA SER A 2 -40.68 46.36 -40.54
C SER A 2 -39.56 45.37 -40.87
N LYS A 3 -38.34 45.63 -40.39
CA LYS A 3 -37.22 44.69 -40.48
C LYS A 3 -37.39 43.62 -39.40
N LYS A 4 -37.48 42.35 -39.80
CA LYS A 4 -37.47 41.20 -38.90
C LYS A 4 -36.02 40.69 -38.79
N TYR A 5 -35.50 40.62 -37.58
CA TYR A 5 -34.21 40.01 -37.27
C TYR A 5 -34.44 38.57 -36.82
N SER A 6 -33.86 37.61 -37.52
CA SER A 6 -33.85 36.20 -37.13
C SER A 6 -32.61 35.96 -36.25
N ILE A 7 -32.82 35.61 -34.99
CA ILE A 7 -31.77 35.20 -34.05
C ILE A 7 -31.61 33.68 -34.19
N LEU A 8 -30.49 33.23 -34.76
CA LEU A 8 -30.10 31.82 -34.78
C LEU A 8 -29.45 31.47 -33.43
N PHE A 9 -30.13 30.67 -32.60
CA PHE A 9 -29.52 30.01 -31.46
C PHE A 9 -28.71 28.81 -31.96
N GLY A 10 -27.39 28.96 -32.01
CA GLY A 10 -26.47 27.85 -32.26
C GLY A 10 -26.34 26.98 -31.02
N LEU A 11 -26.95 25.79 -31.04
CA LEU A 11 -26.78 24.78 -30.01
C LEU A 11 -25.42 24.09 -30.21
N VAL A 12 -24.41 24.53 -29.46
CA VAL A 12 -23.11 23.85 -29.41
C VAL A 12 -23.28 22.59 -28.57
N PHE A 13 -23.51 21.46 -29.23
CA PHE A 13 -23.36 20.14 -28.59
C PHE A 13 -21.88 19.90 -28.31
N GLY A 14 -21.45 20.25 -27.10
CA GLY A 14 -20.16 19.83 -26.58
C GLY A 14 -20.15 18.31 -26.43
N SER A 15 -19.42 17.62 -27.28
CA SER A 15 -19.12 16.21 -27.13
C SER A 15 -18.26 16.03 -25.88
N ILE A 16 -18.88 15.66 -24.76
CA ILE A 16 -18.14 15.22 -23.58
C ILE A 16 -17.59 13.84 -23.93
N PHE A 17 -16.33 13.80 -24.36
CA PHE A 17 -15.58 12.56 -24.48
C PHE A 17 -15.34 12.03 -23.07
N PHE A 18 -16.24 11.18 -22.59
CA PHE A 18 -15.91 10.25 -21.51
C PHE A 18 -14.90 9.26 -22.08
N SER A 19 -13.61 9.52 -21.85
CA SER A 19 -12.58 8.51 -22.03
C SER A 19 -12.84 7.41 -21.01
N ALA A 20 -13.61 6.39 -21.41
CA ALA A 20 -13.66 5.14 -20.68
C ALA A 20 -12.22 4.63 -20.62
N THR A 21 -11.60 4.72 -19.45
CA THR A 21 -10.35 4.03 -19.17
C THR A 21 -10.68 2.55 -19.37
N ALA A 22 -10.18 1.96 -20.45
CA ALA A 22 -10.24 0.52 -20.62
C ALA A 22 -9.61 -0.09 -19.36
N ALA A 23 -10.44 -0.69 -18.50
CA ALA A 23 -9.96 -1.45 -17.37
C ALA A 23 -8.99 -2.48 -17.95
N PHE A 24 -7.76 -2.49 -17.45
CA PHE A 24 -6.79 -3.48 -17.86
C PHE A 24 -7.33 -4.82 -17.37
N ALA A 25 -7.85 -5.63 -18.29
CA ALA A 25 -8.43 -6.94 -18.01
C ALA A 25 -7.34 -8.00 -17.72
N GLU A 26 -6.25 -7.59 -17.07
CA GLU A 26 -5.23 -8.53 -16.61
C GLU A 26 -5.52 -8.89 -15.16
N ASP A 27 -5.42 -10.18 -14.85
CA ASP A 27 -5.68 -10.70 -13.51
C ASP A 27 -4.51 -10.41 -12.58
N SER A 28 -4.82 -10.16 -11.31
CA SER A 28 -3.81 -10.01 -10.28
C SER A 28 -3.07 -11.33 -10.07
N LYS A 29 -1.74 -11.28 -9.94
CA LYS A 29 -0.87 -12.47 -9.88
C LYS A 29 0.17 -12.39 -8.77
N GLU A 30 0.36 -13.50 -8.06
CA GLU A 30 1.51 -13.69 -7.17
C GLU A 30 2.72 -14.10 -8.02
N THR A 31 3.76 -13.28 -8.02
CA THR A 31 4.99 -13.52 -8.80
C THR A 31 6.07 -14.21 -7.96
N CYS A 32 5.94 -14.19 -6.64
CA CYS A 32 6.76 -14.95 -5.70
C CYS A 32 5.92 -15.34 -4.47
N PHE A 33 6.14 -16.54 -3.95
CA PHE A 33 5.66 -16.98 -2.64
C PHE A 33 6.76 -17.75 -1.90
N SER A 34 6.89 -17.55 -0.59
CA SER A 34 7.89 -18.23 0.24
C SER A 34 7.35 -18.49 1.64
N LYS A 35 7.55 -19.71 2.16
CA LYS A 35 7.32 -20.05 3.58
C LYS A 35 8.36 -19.46 4.54
N GLY A 36 9.39 -18.83 3.99
CA GLY A 36 10.32 -17.95 4.71
C GLY A 36 10.16 -16.52 4.19
N TYR A 37 11.27 -15.79 4.12
CA TYR A 37 11.28 -14.36 3.75
C TYR A 37 11.92 -14.08 2.39
N LEU A 38 12.03 -15.09 1.50
CA LEU A 38 12.74 -14.95 0.23
C LEU A 38 12.08 -13.97 -0.75
N CYS A 39 10.76 -13.82 -0.70
CA CYS A 39 10.05 -12.89 -1.59
C CYS A 39 10.18 -11.42 -1.18
N VAL A 40 10.61 -11.19 0.06
CA VAL A 40 10.86 -9.87 0.64
C VAL A 40 12.36 -9.69 0.98
N PHE A 41 13.22 -10.58 0.47
CA PHE A 41 14.65 -10.38 0.42
C PHE A 41 14.97 -9.31 -0.64
N PRO A 42 15.93 -8.39 -0.44
CA PRO A 42 17.03 -8.39 0.53
C PRO A 42 16.80 -7.55 1.78
N TYR A 43 15.56 -7.22 2.11
CA TYR A 43 15.28 -6.26 3.16
C TYR A 43 15.62 -6.75 4.58
N ALA A 44 16.09 -7.99 4.78
CA ALA A 44 16.44 -8.54 6.10
C ALA A 44 15.27 -8.61 7.11
N TYR A 45 14.02 -8.45 6.66
CA TYR A 45 12.84 -8.76 7.46
C TYR A 45 12.81 -10.25 7.82
N MET A 46 12.66 -10.54 9.11
CA MET A 46 12.68 -11.91 9.65
C MET A 46 11.48 -12.22 10.54
N GLY A 47 10.35 -11.52 10.34
CA GLY A 47 9.11 -11.74 11.10
C GLY A 47 8.97 -10.90 12.36
N GLU A 48 9.82 -9.88 12.51
CA GLU A 48 9.81 -8.96 13.64
C GLU A 48 9.89 -7.53 13.13
N ASP A 49 9.22 -6.64 13.85
CA ASP A 49 9.20 -5.22 13.57
C ASP A 49 9.60 -4.40 14.81
N PRO A 50 10.20 -3.21 14.62
CA PRO A 50 10.67 -2.41 15.74
C PRO A 50 9.54 -1.70 16.50
N TYR A 51 8.31 -1.67 15.97
CA TYR A 51 7.17 -1.00 16.59
C TYR A 51 6.36 -1.93 17.51
N ASP A 52 6.73 -3.21 17.66
CA ASP A 52 6.00 -4.18 18.49
C ASP A 52 4.54 -4.38 18.04
N VAL A 53 4.29 -4.26 16.72
CA VAL A 53 2.99 -4.65 16.11
C VAL A 53 2.90 -6.17 15.92
N ASP A 54 4.00 -6.84 16.24
CA ASP A 54 4.27 -8.28 16.24
C ASP A 54 3.27 -9.10 17.11
N ARG A 55 2.48 -8.47 17.99
CA ARG A 55 1.41 -9.12 18.76
C ARG A 55 0.36 -9.85 17.90
N HIS A 56 0.27 -9.51 16.61
CA HIS A 56 -0.61 -10.16 15.64
C HIS A 56 0.09 -11.29 14.85
N ASN A 57 1.34 -11.60 15.18
CA ASN A 57 2.12 -12.62 14.51
C ASN A 57 1.55 -14.02 14.73
N LYS A 58 1.48 -14.76 13.63
CA LYS A 58 1.17 -16.19 13.66
C LYS A 58 2.47 -16.98 13.44
N PRO A 59 2.91 -17.82 14.39
CA PRO A 59 4.04 -18.70 14.17
C PRO A 59 3.68 -19.73 13.09
N SER A 60 4.57 -19.91 12.13
CA SER A 60 4.46 -20.92 11.10
C SER A 60 4.59 -22.32 11.70
N PRO A 61 3.66 -23.26 11.39
CA PRO A 61 3.77 -24.63 11.86
C PRO A 61 4.94 -25.40 11.22
N TYR A 62 5.55 -24.84 10.16
CA TYR A 62 6.58 -25.53 9.38
C TYR A 62 8.00 -25.26 9.88
N ASN A 63 8.27 -24.06 10.39
CA ASN A 63 9.61 -23.57 10.70
C ASN A 63 9.64 -22.55 11.87
N GLN A 64 8.50 -22.32 12.54
CA GLN A 64 8.36 -21.40 13.68
C GLN A 64 8.67 -19.93 13.38
N THR A 65 8.83 -19.55 12.11
CA THR A 65 8.95 -18.14 11.72
C THR A 65 7.65 -17.41 11.99
N LYS A 66 7.72 -16.16 12.47
CA LYS A 66 6.56 -15.32 12.74
C LYS A 66 6.09 -14.64 11.46
N HIS A 67 4.80 -14.76 11.15
CA HIS A 67 4.22 -14.14 9.96
C HIS A 67 3.08 -13.17 10.33
N SER A 68 3.16 -11.95 9.83
CA SER A 68 2.08 -10.94 9.92
C SER A 68 2.23 -9.83 8.90
N CYS A 69 1.10 -9.44 8.31
CA CYS A 69 1.06 -8.35 7.35
C CYS A 69 1.36 -7.00 8.00
N THR A 70 0.82 -6.78 9.21
CA THR A 70 1.02 -5.55 9.96
C THR A 70 2.47 -5.41 10.44
N SER A 71 3.08 -6.50 10.92
CA SER A 71 4.50 -6.50 11.34
C SER A 71 5.43 -6.23 10.15
N PHE A 72 5.23 -6.90 9.02
CA PHE A 72 6.02 -6.63 7.82
C PHE A 72 5.93 -5.17 7.37
N VAL A 73 4.72 -4.61 7.29
CA VAL A 73 4.56 -3.21 6.88
C VAL A 73 5.15 -2.25 7.92
N ALA A 74 4.98 -2.52 9.21
CA ALA A 74 5.60 -1.75 10.29
C ALA A 74 7.13 -1.74 10.16
N TRP A 75 7.72 -2.88 9.83
CA TRP A 75 9.15 -3.01 9.54
C TRP A 75 9.58 -2.19 8.31
N MET A 76 8.80 -2.21 7.21
CA MET A 76 9.08 -1.39 6.02
C MET A 76 9.01 0.11 6.36
N LEU A 77 7.98 0.54 7.09
CA LEU A 77 7.85 1.93 7.54
C LEU A 77 9.02 2.36 8.42
N ALA A 78 9.46 1.52 9.36
CA ALA A 78 10.61 1.83 10.21
C ALA A 78 11.95 1.88 9.47
N THR A 79 12.01 1.31 8.27
CA THR A 79 13.19 1.28 7.40
C THR A 79 13.23 2.50 6.47
N PHE A 80 12.07 2.90 5.93
CA PHE A 80 11.99 3.91 4.85
C PHE A 80 11.33 5.23 5.24
N LYS A 81 10.69 5.31 6.41
CA LYS A 81 10.00 6.52 6.90
C LYS A 81 10.60 6.99 8.22
N PRO A 82 10.37 8.26 8.61
CA PRO A 82 10.68 8.71 9.96
C PRO A 82 10.07 7.80 11.02
N TRP A 83 10.77 7.68 12.15
CA TRP A 83 10.30 6.87 13.28
C TRP A 83 8.98 7.43 13.85
N MET A 84 7.93 6.60 13.87
CA MET A 84 6.57 6.95 14.29
C MET A 84 6.09 5.99 15.40
N PRO A 85 6.47 6.21 16.67
CA PRO A 85 6.23 5.24 17.75
C PRO A 85 4.74 4.92 17.97
N GLU A 86 3.84 5.81 17.56
CA GLU A 86 2.39 5.61 17.64
C GLU A 86 1.90 4.41 16.82
N ILE A 87 2.67 3.94 15.83
CA ILE A 87 2.39 2.71 15.06
C ILE A 87 2.26 1.49 15.98
N SER A 88 2.98 1.46 17.11
CA SER A 88 2.85 0.40 18.13
C SER A 88 1.42 0.22 18.64
N THR A 89 0.60 1.26 18.56
CA THR A 89 -0.79 1.27 19.06
C THR A 89 -1.84 0.97 18.00
N PHE A 90 -1.43 0.69 16.75
CA PHE A 90 -2.36 0.40 15.66
C PHE A 90 -3.03 -0.95 15.86
N ASP A 91 -4.32 -1.06 15.58
CA ASP A 91 -5.06 -2.31 15.71
C ASP A 91 -4.83 -3.22 14.47
N GLY A 92 -5.70 -4.21 14.26
CA GLY A 92 -5.67 -5.07 13.08
C GLY A 92 -5.66 -4.30 11.74
N ALA A 93 -5.20 -4.96 10.67
CA ALA A 93 -4.97 -4.33 9.37
C ALA A 93 -6.17 -3.57 8.80
N TYR A 94 -7.40 -4.01 9.08
CA TYR A 94 -8.64 -3.33 8.69
C TYR A 94 -8.84 -1.94 9.34
N LYS A 95 -8.09 -1.56 10.38
CA LYS A 95 -8.16 -0.22 11.00
C LYS A 95 -6.97 0.66 10.70
N TRP A 96 -5.99 0.16 9.95
CA TRP A 96 -4.74 0.87 9.71
C TRP A 96 -4.94 2.21 9.01
N ASP A 97 -5.96 2.33 8.16
CA ASP A 97 -6.35 3.57 7.51
C ASP A 97 -6.71 4.65 8.56
N ASN A 98 -7.62 4.32 9.48
CA ASN A 98 -8.14 5.19 10.52
C ASN A 98 -7.09 5.51 11.57
N ASP A 99 -6.33 4.50 12.02
CA ASP A 99 -5.25 4.69 12.98
C ASP A 99 -4.11 5.54 12.37
N ALA A 100 -3.75 5.32 11.10
CA ALA A 100 -2.70 6.10 10.46
C ALA A 100 -3.07 7.58 10.29
N VAL A 101 -4.31 7.86 9.87
CA VAL A 101 -4.80 9.24 9.75
C VAL A 101 -4.86 9.91 11.12
N SER A 102 -5.46 9.25 12.11
CA SER A 102 -5.74 9.87 13.41
C SER A 102 -4.53 9.98 14.34
N ARG A 103 -3.53 9.10 14.20
CA ARG A 103 -2.40 9.01 15.15
C ARG A 103 -1.08 9.53 14.61
N VAL A 104 -0.83 9.39 13.30
CA VAL A 104 0.45 9.78 12.69
C VAL A 104 0.30 10.79 11.55
N GLY A 105 -0.91 11.29 11.31
CA GLY A 105 -1.17 12.30 10.29
C GLY A 105 -0.97 11.79 8.86
N ALA A 106 -1.14 10.48 8.62
CA ALA A 106 -1.14 9.93 7.28
C ALA A 106 -2.32 10.46 6.45
N SER A 107 -2.23 10.33 5.13
CA SER A 107 -3.31 10.68 4.20
C SER A 107 -3.79 9.44 3.45
N LEU A 108 -5.10 9.33 3.23
CA LEU A 108 -5.65 8.33 2.32
C LEU A 108 -5.65 8.88 0.89
N VAL A 109 -5.11 8.12 -0.05
CA VAL A 109 -4.96 8.53 -1.45
C VAL A 109 -5.53 7.48 -2.39
N THR A 110 -5.98 7.92 -3.56
CA THR A 110 -6.52 7.03 -4.61
C THR A 110 -5.49 6.68 -5.68
N VAL A 111 -4.43 7.47 -5.80
CA VAL A 111 -3.31 7.25 -6.72
C VAL A 111 -2.08 6.87 -5.91
N PRO A 112 -1.70 5.57 -5.90
CA PRO A 112 -0.55 5.10 -5.13
C PRO A 112 0.77 5.66 -5.64
N THR A 113 1.72 5.74 -4.73
CA THR A 113 3.15 5.90 -4.97
C THR A 113 3.93 4.78 -4.27
N VAL A 114 5.18 4.59 -4.67
CA VAL A 114 6.09 3.69 -3.95
C VAL A 114 6.20 4.15 -2.49
N GLY A 115 6.11 3.20 -1.56
CA GLY A 115 6.12 3.47 -0.13
C GLY A 115 4.76 3.76 0.51
N ASP A 116 3.69 3.86 -0.28
CA ASP A 116 2.34 3.83 0.27
C ASP A 116 2.01 2.40 0.76
N ILE A 117 1.08 2.30 1.71
CA ILE A 117 0.54 1.03 2.18
C ILE A 117 -0.78 0.76 1.48
N ALA A 118 -0.85 -0.34 0.74
CA ALA A 118 -2.10 -0.87 0.24
C ALA A 118 -2.83 -1.58 1.39
N GLN A 119 -4.09 -1.22 1.63
CA GLN A 119 -4.91 -1.78 2.70
C GLN A 119 -6.22 -2.36 2.13
N TRP A 120 -6.65 -3.46 2.75
CA TRP A 120 -7.93 -4.11 2.52
C TRP A 120 -8.71 -4.18 3.82
N GLU A 121 -9.98 -3.81 3.74
CA GLU A 121 -10.94 -3.97 4.80
C GLU A 121 -11.22 -5.45 5.11
N LYS A 122 -11.96 -5.69 6.19
CA LYS A 122 -12.53 -7.01 6.42
C LYS A 122 -13.40 -7.42 5.24
N PHE A 123 -13.20 -8.62 4.74
CA PHE A 123 -14.12 -9.23 3.79
C PHE A 123 -15.47 -9.55 4.46
N ASN A 124 -15.45 -10.03 5.70
CA ASN A 124 -16.63 -10.27 6.51
C ASN A 124 -16.59 -9.44 7.81
N PRO A 125 -17.42 -8.40 7.95
CA PRO A 125 -17.39 -7.51 9.12
C PRO A 125 -17.84 -8.19 10.42
N THR A 126 -18.52 -9.34 10.34
CA THR A 126 -18.96 -10.09 11.53
C THR A 126 -17.98 -11.20 11.92
N ASP A 127 -16.95 -11.44 11.12
CA ASP A 127 -15.92 -12.41 11.45
C ASP A 127 -14.84 -11.74 12.31
N GLU A 128 -14.68 -12.24 13.53
CA GLU A 128 -13.68 -11.73 14.47
C GLU A 128 -12.25 -12.14 14.06
N ASP A 129 -12.09 -13.22 13.30
CA ASP A 129 -10.81 -13.70 12.80
C ASP A 129 -10.37 -13.00 11.51
N ASP A 130 -11.31 -12.34 10.81
CA ASP A 130 -10.99 -11.48 9.67
C ASP A 130 -10.43 -10.15 10.17
N MET A 131 -9.14 -9.95 9.94
CA MET A 131 -8.41 -8.76 10.38
C MET A 131 -8.10 -7.80 9.22
N GLY A 132 -8.67 -8.02 8.03
CA GLY A 132 -8.25 -7.33 6.80
C GLY A 132 -6.81 -7.68 6.41
N HIS A 133 -6.20 -6.85 5.55
CA HIS A 133 -4.82 -7.06 5.11
C HIS A 133 -4.11 -5.76 4.77
N VAL A 134 -2.77 -5.74 4.89
CA VAL A 134 -1.93 -4.63 4.44
C VAL A 134 -0.72 -5.14 3.68
N ALA A 135 -0.25 -4.36 2.70
CA ALA A 135 0.92 -4.66 1.89
C ALA A 135 1.68 -3.38 1.54
N TYR A 136 2.99 -3.48 1.33
CA TYR A 136 3.83 -2.34 0.97
C TYR A 136 3.92 -2.20 -0.55
N VAL A 137 3.68 -0.99 -1.08
CA VAL A 137 3.81 -0.69 -2.51
C VAL A 137 5.27 -0.53 -2.90
N THR A 138 5.80 -1.46 -3.69
CA THR A 138 7.22 -1.43 -4.14
C THR A 138 7.39 -0.85 -5.53
N SER A 139 6.36 -0.86 -6.38
CA SER A 139 6.41 -0.24 -7.71
C SER A 139 5.02 0.19 -8.17
N VAL A 140 4.96 1.26 -8.97
CA VAL A 140 3.73 1.76 -9.59
C VAL A 140 3.97 1.96 -11.08
N ASN A 141 3.39 1.10 -11.90
CA ASN A 141 3.46 1.20 -13.35
C ASN A 141 2.34 2.09 -13.85
N LYS A 142 2.69 3.14 -14.61
CA LYS A 142 1.73 4.09 -15.18
C LYS A 142 1.76 4.07 -16.71
N THR A 143 0.65 4.41 -17.34
CA THR A 143 0.61 4.71 -18.78
C THR A 143 1.35 6.03 -19.06
N LEU A 144 1.55 6.34 -20.35
CA LEU A 144 2.10 7.64 -20.77
C LEU A 144 1.25 8.84 -20.33
N THR A 145 -0.05 8.63 -20.07
CA THR A 145 -0.97 9.66 -19.58
C THR A 145 -1.01 9.74 -18.04
N GLY A 146 -0.17 8.99 -17.34
CA GLY A 146 -0.09 8.99 -15.89
C GLY A 146 -1.14 8.14 -15.16
N VAL A 147 -1.98 7.40 -15.89
CA VAL A 147 -2.97 6.48 -15.31
C VAL A 147 -2.26 5.24 -14.77
N VAL A 148 -2.61 4.83 -13.55
CA VAL A 148 -2.05 3.59 -12.95
C VAL A 148 -2.51 2.39 -13.78
N LYS A 149 -1.53 1.62 -14.28
CA LYS A 149 -1.73 0.37 -15.00
C LYS A 149 -1.65 -0.82 -14.06
N SER A 150 -0.65 -0.84 -13.18
CA SER A 150 -0.50 -1.86 -12.15
C SER A 150 0.34 -1.35 -10.99
N ILE A 151 0.26 -2.06 -9.87
CA ILE A 151 1.17 -1.90 -8.73
C ILE A 151 1.86 -3.22 -8.45
N GLU A 152 3.11 -3.15 -8.00
CA GLU A 152 3.77 -4.27 -7.34
C GLU A 152 3.72 -4.08 -5.84
N LEU A 153 3.43 -5.17 -5.15
CA LEU A 153 3.27 -5.22 -3.71
C LEU A 153 4.14 -6.31 -3.11
N MET A 154 4.57 -6.08 -1.88
CA MET A 154 5.13 -7.11 -1.01
C MET A 154 4.32 -7.20 0.27
N ASP A 155 4.14 -8.41 0.78
CA ASP A 155 3.49 -8.64 2.05
C ASP A 155 4.05 -9.87 2.78
N ASP A 156 3.60 -10.01 4.02
CA ASP A 156 3.75 -11.21 4.82
C ASP A 156 2.37 -11.65 5.30
N ASN A 157 1.94 -12.84 4.94
CA ASN A 157 0.59 -13.31 5.20
C ASN A 157 0.57 -14.29 6.36
N GLY A 158 0.13 -13.83 7.55
CA GLY A 158 0.01 -14.66 8.74
C GLY A 158 -0.98 -15.82 8.62
N GLY A 159 -2.02 -15.70 7.79
CA GLY A 159 -2.99 -16.78 7.55
C GLY A 159 -2.46 -17.88 6.63
N ARG A 160 -1.44 -17.59 5.82
CA ARG A 160 -0.79 -18.54 4.90
C ARG A 160 0.61 -18.93 5.34
N TRP A 161 1.19 -18.23 6.32
CA TRP A 161 2.59 -18.34 6.73
C TRP A 161 3.55 -18.17 5.55
N GLU A 162 3.27 -17.16 4.72
CA GLU A 162 3.99 -16.93 3.47
C GLU A 162 4.28 -15.45 3.27
N THR A 163 5.51 -15.11 2.89
CA THR A 163 5.78 -13.83 2.24
C THR A 163 5.47 -13.93 0.76
N THR A 164 4.94 -12.85 0.18
CA THR A 164 4.65 -12.83 -1.25
C THR A 164 5.07 -11.53 -1.92
N LYS A 165 5.30 -11.64 -3.23
CA LYS A 165 5.35 -10.50 -4.15
C LYS A 165 4.20 -10.63 -5.13
N LYS A 166 3.44 -9.55 -5.35
CA LYS A 166 2.24 -9.55 -6.20
C LYS A 166 2.29 -8.42 -7.21
N ILE A 167 1.63 -8.62 -8.35
CA ILE A 167 1.26 -7.57 -9.28
C ILE A 167 -0.26 -7.49 -9.31
N MET A 168 -0.79 -6.29 -9.10
CA MET A 168 -2.23 -6.04 -9.08
C MET A 168 -2.63 -5.00 -10.11
N TYR A 169 -3.81 -5.18 -10.68
CA TYR A 169 -4.34 -4.34 -11.75
C TYR A 169 -5.64 -3.66 -11.29
N PRO A 170 -5.80 -2.34 -11.51
CA PRO A 170 -7.03 -1.63 -11.15
C PRO A 170 -8.25 -2.26 -11.81
N GLY A 171 -9.30 -2.46 -11.02
CA GLY A 171 -10.58 -2.97 -11.50
C GLY A 171 -10.61 -4.46 -11.83
N SER A 172 -9.55 -5.22 -11.55
CA SER A 172 -9.58 -6.69 -11.64
C SER A 172 -10.28 -7.27 -10.39
N PRO A 173 -11.49 -7.88 -10.54
CA PRO A 173 -12.17 -8.51 -9.42
C PRO A 173 -11.77 -9.99 -9.26
N ILE A 174 -10.90 -10.50 -10.14
CA ILE A 174 -10.59 -11.92 -10.27
C ILE A 174 -9.22 -12.21 -9.65
N GLY A 175 -9.21 -13.11 -8.66
CA GLY A 175 -8.02 -13.52 -7.91
C GLY A 175 -8.32 -13.76 -6.43
N LYS A 176 -7.28 -14.11 -5.65
CA LYS A 176 -7.39 -14.29 -4.19
C LYS A 176 -7.54 -12.97 -3.41
N MET A 177 -7.31 -11.82 -4.06
CA MET A 177 -7.35 -10.48 -3.45
C MET A 177 -7.60 -9.45 -4.57
N GLY A 178 -8.66 -8.65 -4.43
CA GLY A 178 -9.01 -7.58 -5.36
C GLY A 178 -8.15 -6.32 -5.15
N TRP A 179 -8.39 -5.27 -5.93
CA TRP A 179 -7.70 -3.98 -5.75
C TRP A 179 -7.84 -3.46 -4.28
N PRO A 180 -6.82 -2.81 -3.69
CA PRO A 180 -6.90 -2.26 -2.33
C PRO A 180 -8.05 -1.27 -2.16
N ASP A 181 -8.68 -1.30 -0.98
CA ASP A 181 -9.74 -0.34 -0.59
C ASP A 181 -9.14 1.06 -0.39
N HIS A 182 -7.96 1.11 0.24
CA HIS A 182 -7.24 2.33 0.54
C HIS A 182 -5.75 2.23 0.21
N PHE A 183 -5.16 3.37 -0.17
CA PHE A 183 -3.72 3.56 -0.10
C PHE A 183 -3.41 4.59 1.00
N ILE A 184 -2.59 4.18 1.96
CA ILE A 184 -2.23 5.00 3.11
C ILE A 184 -0.84 5.58 2.87
N ARG A 185 -0.76 6.91 2.77
CA ARG A 185 0.49 7.65 2.59
C ARG A 185 0.96 8.22 3.92
N PHE A 186 2.00 7.62 4.47
CA PHE A 186 2.68 8.11 5.68
C PHE A 186 3.56 9.33 5.35
N PRO A 187 3.69 10.29 6.28
CA PRO A 187 4.48 11.49 6.06
C PRO A 187 5.97 11.17 5.87
N ASP A 188 6.62 11.84 4.92
CA ASP A 188 8.07 11.75 4.69
C ASP A 188 8.88 12.58 5.70
N SER A 189 8.22 13.48 6.41
CA SER A 189 8.80 14.26 7.50
C SER A 189 7.77 14.44 8.60
N LEU A 190 8.18 14.23 9.84
CA LEU A 190 7.39 14.60 10.99
C LEU A 190 7.67 16.09 11.21
N GLY A 191 6.72 16.95 10.85
CA GLY A 191 6.83 18.40 11.08
C GLY A 191 7.23 18.64 12.54
N VAL A 192 8.48 19.01 12.78
CA VAL A 192 9.09 18.95 14.10
C VAL A 192 8.39 19.91 15.06
N SER A 193 7.83 19.39 16.15
CA SER A 193 8.13 19.96 17.46
C SER A 193 9.32 19.19 18.03
N SER A 194 10.45 19.86 18.18
CA SER A 194 11.71 19.30 18.66
C SER A 194 11.54 18.57 20.01
N GLY A 195 11.82 17.27 20.04
CA GLY A 195 11.93 16.48 21.26
C GLY A 195 12.86 15.31 21.02
N GLY A 196 14.13 15.48 21.40
CA GLY A 196 15.19 14.52 21.16
C GLY A 196 14.91 13.14 21.74
N GLY A 197 15.16 12.11 20.93
CA GLY A 197 15.16 10.71 21.34
C GLY A 197 15.91 9.93 20.28
N GLY A 198 17.24 9.92 20.38
CA GLY A 198 18.07 9.11 19.51
C GLY A 198 17.81 7.62 19.76
N PHE A 199 17.69 6.84 18.69
CA PHE A 199 18.15 5.47 18.69
C PHE A 199 18.44 5.00 17.25
N ILE A 200 19.73 4.68 17.06
CA ILE A 200 20.39 3.93 15.98
C ILE A 200 20.62 4.65 14.64
N ASP A 201 21.91 4.80 14.31
CA ASP A 201 22.47 4.80 12.95
C ASP A 201 21.80 3.71 12.11
N ARG A 202 20.66 4.02 11.49
CA ARG A 202 20.04 3.16 10.48
C ARG A 202 20.49 3.67 9.13
N VAL A 203 20.93 2.72 8.31
CA VAL A 203 21.32 2.88 6.91
C VAL A 203 20.46 3.96 6.28
N PRO A 204 21.03 5.12 5.91
CA PRO A 204 20.21 6.24 5.45
C PRO A 204 19.34 5.75 4.30
N ALA A 205 18.08 6.18 4.24
CA ALA A 205 17.14 5.75 3.21
C ALA A 205 17.74 5.90 1.79
N SER A 206 18.70 6.80 1.59
CA SER A 206 19.51 6.91 0.37
C SER A 206 20.25 5.63 -0.01
N VAL A 207 20.84 4.88 0.94
CA VAL A 207 21.57 3.63 0.66
C VAL A 207 20.61 2.48 0.35
N ALA A 208 19.40 2.49 0.92
CA ALA A 208 18.37 1.51 0.59
C ALA A 208 17.71 1.80 -0.77
N ILE A 209 17.58 3.08 -1.15
CA ILE A 209 17.12 3.52 -2.47
C ILE A 209 18.19 3.27 -3.55
N ASP A 210 19.47 3.56 -3.28
CA ASP A 210 20.58 3.30 -4.22
C ASP A 210 20.71 1.79 -4.55
N TYR A 211 20.43 0.91 -3.58
CA TYR A 211 20.35 -0.53 -3.84
C TYR A 211 19.17 -0.90 -4.74
N LEU A 212 18.02 -0.24 -4.61
CA LEU A 212 16.84 -0.49 -5.44
C LEU A 212 16.95 0.09 -6.85
N GLU A 213 17.62 1.23 -7.01
CA GLU A 213 17.87 1.85 -8.32
C GLU A 213 19.02 1.15 -9.08
N SER A 214 19.99 0.54 -8.38
CA SER A 214 21.09 -0.21 -9.01
C SER A 214 20.71 -1.61 -9.54
N GLN A 215 19.47 -2.05 -9.34
CA GLN A 215 18.93 -3.31 -9.87
C GLN A 215 17.99 -3.11 -11.08
N GLY A 216 17.89 -1.87 -11.59
CA GLY A 216 17.19 -1.52 -12.85
C GLY A 216 18.15 -1.13 -13.97
#